data_AF-A0A1I2L1Y3-F1
#
_entry.id   AF-A0A1I2L1Y3-F1
#
_cell.length_a   1.000
_cell.length_b   1.000
_cell.length_c   1.000
_cell.angle_alpha   90.00
_cell.angle_beta   90.00
_cell.angle_gamma   90.00
#
_symmetry.space_group_name_H-M   'P 1'
#
loop_
_entity.id
_entity.type
_entity.pdbx_description
1 polymer ?
#
loop_
_entity_poly.entity_id
_entity_poly.type
_entity_poly.pdbx_seq_one_letter_code
_entity_poly.pdbx_strand_id
1 'polypeptide(L)'
;MDAYEISMWGLKNHGGSNTVTIDLGRNRSFLAWASVTMIDSLNDFDADNAVVAEVFQVDGVETWKAVYGGEHWGSAGNSSNVHQGAYVGYGRRITFRIRSVHSSDLDSYGMGVVVAQ
;
A
#
# COMPACT_ATOMS: atom_id res chain seq x y z
N MET A 1 -13.47 3.94 -20.01
CA MET A 1 -12.94 3.96 -18.63
C MET A 1 -12.38 2.59 -18.40
N ASP A 2 -11.09 2.51 -18.11
CA ASP A 2 -10.37 1.25 -18.02
C ASP A 2 -10.08 0.97 -16.55
N ALA A 3 -10.24 -0.28 -16.14
CA ALA A 3 -9.94 -0.73 -14.79
C ALA A 3 -8.71 -1.63 -14.80
N TYR A 4 -7.85 -1.43 -13.80
CA TYR A 4 -6.62 -2.18 -13.60
C TYR A 4 -6.56 -2.62 -12.16
N GLU A 5 -6.05 -3.81 -11.94
CA GLU A 5 -5.87 -4.35 -10.60
C GLU A 5 -4.52 -5.06 -10.50
N ILE A 6 -3.96 -5.08 -9.29
CA ILE A 6 -2.68 -5.74 -9.02
C ILE A 6 -2.67 -6.33 -7.61
N SER A 7 -2.21 -7.57 -7.51
CA SER A 7 -2.05 -8.29 -6.25
C SER A 7 -0.85 -7.77 -5.47
N MET A 8 -1.02 -7.66 -4.14
CA MET A 8 0.02 -7.29 -3.19
C MET A 8 0.13 -8.34 -2.10
N TRP A 9 1.34 -8.86 -1.88
CA TRP A 9 1.60 -9.95 -0.92
C TRP A 9 2.54 -9.48 0.19
N GLY A 10 2.01 -9.17 1.37
CA GLY A 10 2.80 -8.81 2.56
C GLY A 10 3.20 -10.05 3.34
N LEU A 11 4.14 -10.82 2.80
CA LEU A 11 4.53 -12.12 3.38
C LEU A 11 5.68 -12.00 4.39
N LYS A 12 5.63 -12.75 5.50
CA LYS A 12 6.63 -12.75 6.59
C LYS A 12 8.04 -13.05 6.06
N ASN A 13 8.16 -14.06 5.20
CA ASN A 13 9.43 -14.47 4.60
C ASN A 13 9.99 -13.45 3.58
N HIS A 14 9.24 -12.40 3.25
CA HIS A 14 9.65 -11.26 2.44
C HIS A 14 9.71 -9.95 3.26
N GLY A 15 9.72 -10.04 4.59
CA GLY A 15 9.77 -8.88 5.49
C GLY A 15 8.42 -8.22 5.75
N GLY A 16 7.32 -8.91 5.42
CA GLY A 16 5.94 -8.46 5.64
C GLY A 16 5.56 -7.25 4.80
N SER A 17 6.21 -7.02 3.66
CA SER A 17 6.00 -5.84 2.83
C SER A 17 6.10 -6.18 1.35
N ASN A 18 5.28 -5.51 0.54
CA ASN A 18 5.39 -5.59 -0.91
C ASN A 18 4.97 -4.29 -1.58
N THR A 19 5.67 -3.94 -2.65
CA THR A 19 5.44 -2.74 -3.46
C THR A 19 5.27 -3.16 -4.91
N VAL A 20 4.20 -2.70 -5.55
CA VAL A 20 3.84 -3.06 -6.93
C VAL A 20 3.34 -1.86 -7.70
N THR A 21 3.50 -1.86 -9.01
CA THR A 21 3.16 -0.71 -9.86
C THR A 21 2.24 -1.11 -10.99
N ILE A 22 1.17 -0.33 -11.18
CA ILE A 22 0.37 -0.33 -12.41
C ILE A 22 0.89 0.79 -13.31
N ASP A 23 1.31 0.46 -14.53
CA ASP A 23 1.65 1.43 -15.58
C ASP A 23 0.48 1.52 -16.58
N LEU A 24 -0.17 2.69 -16.63
CA LEU A 24 -1.29 2.96 -17.54
C LEU A 24 -0.85 3.14 -19.01
N GLY A 25 0.45 3.08 -19.29
CA GLY A 25 1.07 3.27 -20.61
C GLY A 25 1.19 4.74 -21.05
N ARG A 26 0.28 5.59 -20.56
CA ARG A 26 0.22 7.04 -20.81
C ARG A 26 -0.35 7.77 -19.59
N ASN A 27 -0.18 9.09 -19.55
CA ASN A 27 -0.77 9.90 -18.48
C ASN A 27 -2.29 9.97 -18.66
N ARG A 28 -3.04 9.76 -17.57
CA ARG A 28 -4.50 9.73 -17.54
C ARG A 28 -5.00 10.26 -16.21
N SER A 29 -6.24 10.76 -16.19
CA SER A 29 -6.94 11.01 -14.94
C SER A 29 -7.41 9.69 -14.36
N PHE A 30 -7.27 9.50 -13.05
CA PHE A 30 -7.63 8.24 -12.40
C PHE A 30 -8.09 8.42 -10.95
N LEU A 31 -8.79 7.39 -10.47
CA LEU A 31 -8.99 7.07 -9.06
C LEU A 31 -8.21 5.79 -8.75
N ALA A 32 -7.40 5.79 -7.71
CA ALA A 32 -6.66 4.64 -7.22
C ALA A 32 -6.96 4.40 -5.74
N TRP A 33 -7.02 3.13 -5.33
CA TRP A 33 -7.09 2.76 -3.92
C TRP A 33 -6.44 1.40 -3.68
N ALA A 34 -6.07 1.17 -2.42
CA ALA A 34 -5.56 -0.09 -1.96
C ALA A 34 -6.51 -0.69 -0.92
N SER A 35 -6.63 -2.02 -0.87
CA SER A 35 -7.43 -2.70 0.14
C SER A 35 -6.71 -3.95 0.62
N VAL A 36 -6.67 -4.14 1.93
CA VAL A 36 -6.34 -5.43 2.53
C VAL A 36 -7.56 -6.33 2.33
N THR A 37 -7.34 -7.51 1.75
CA THR A 37 -8.41 -8.47 1.43
C THR A 37 -8.30 -9.75 2.24
N MET A 38 -7.12 -10.03 2.79
CA MET A 38 -6.90 -11.16 3.69
C MET A 38 -5.79 -10.84 4.70
N ILE A 39 -5.99 -11.31 5.92
CA ILE A 39 -4.96 -11.52 6.93
C ILE A 39 -4.97 -13.01 7.22
N ASP A 40 -3.81 -13.68 7.21
CA ASP A 40 -3.74 -15.11 7.51
C ASP A 40 -4.33 -15.39 8.89
N SER A 41 -5.31 -16.30 8.97
CA SER A 41 -5.98 -16.70 10.21
C SER A 41 -5.07 -17.42 11.20
N LEU A 42 -3.91 -17.89 10.75
CA LEU A 42 -2.89 -18.52 11.61
C LEU A 42 -1.92 -17.49 12.21
N ASN A 43 -2.09 -16.20 11.90
CA ASN A 43 -1.33 -15.14 12.54
C ASN A 43 -1.72 -14.99 14.01
N ASP A 44 -0.73 -14.72 14.86
CA ASP A 44 -0.92 -14.39 16.27
C ASP A 44 -1.20 -12.88 16.38
N PHE A 45 -2.45 -12.48 16.10
CA PHE A 45 -2.82 -11.08 16.02
C PHE A 45 -3.09 -10.49 17.40
N ASP A 46 -2.27 -9.54 17.85
CA ASP A 46 -2.47 -8.83 19.11
C ASP A 46 -2.58 -7.30 18.96
N ALA A 47 -2.42 -6.57 20.06
CA ALA A 47 -2.66 -5.13 20.13
C ALA A 47 -1.61 -4.25 19.42
N ASP A 48 -0.41 -4.76 19.13
CA ASP A 48 0.65 -3.99 18.47
C ASP A 48 0.74 -4.25 16.95
N ASN A 49 -0.06 -5.21 16.49
CA ASN A 49 -0.11 -5.63 15.10
C ASN A 49 -0.99 -4.72 14.26
N ALA A 50 -0.58 -4.47 13.02
CA ALA A 50 -1.39 -3.76 12.04
C ALA A 50 -1.03 -4.18 10.62
N VAL A 51 -1.99 -4.08 9.69
CA VAL A 51 -1.74 -4.22 8.26
C VAL A 51 -2.23 -2.96 7.55
N VAL A 52 -1.37 -2.37 6.73
CA VAL A 52 -1.66 -1.17 5.95
C VAL A 52 -1.52 -1.46 4.47
N ALA A 53 -2.47 -0.98 3.68
CA ALA A 53 -2.42 -0.99 2.22
C ALA A 53 -2.61 0.45 1.73
N GLU A 54 -1.72 0.91 0.86
CA GLU A 54 -1.57 2.33 0.54
C GLU A 54 -1.23 2.56 -0.94
N VAL A 55 -1.68 3.68 -1.49
CA VAL A 55 -1.16 4.28 -2.72
C VAL A 55 0.13 5.00 -2.32
N PHE A 56 1.28 4.36 -2.52
CA PHE A 56 2.57 4.87 -2.04
C PHE A 56 3.10 6.01 -2.91
N GLN A 57 3.08 5.86 -4.24
CA GLN A 57 3.60 6.85 -5.18
C GLN A 57 2.73 6.99 -6.43
N VAL A 58 2.76 8.18 -7.03
CA VAL A 58 2.29 8.47 -8.38
C VAL A 58 3.44 9.07 -9.17
N ASP A 59 3.80 8.44 -10.29
CA ASP A 59 4.93 8.83 -11.14
C ASP A 59 6.26 9.01 -10.36
N GLY A 60 6.46 8.18 -9.33
CA GLY A 60 7.63 8.22 -8.45
C GLY A 60 7.57 9.28 -7.35
N VAL A 61 6.53 10.12 -7.32
CA VAL A 61 6.29 11.09 -6.25
C VAL A 61 5.47 10.42 -5.16
N GLU A 62 6.01 10.44 -3.95
CA GLU A 62 5.32 9.95 -2.76
C GLU A 62 4.04 10.73 -2.47
N THR A 63 2.95 10.00 -2.20
CA THR A 63 1.67 10.56 -1.76
C THR A 63 1.76 11.08 -0.31
N TRP A 64 0.68 11.67 0.20
CA TRP A 64 0.66 12.19 1.57
C TRP A 64 0.96 11.09 2.60
N LYS A 65 1.80 11.44 3.58
CA LYS A 65 2.24 10.61 4.70
C LYS A 65 1.41 10.88 5.95
N ALA A 66 0.47 9.99 6.23
CA ALA A 66 -0.31 9.89 7.46
C ALA A 66 0.43 9.04 8.52
N VAL A 67 0.05 9.19 9.80
CA VAL A 67 0.52 8.39 10.96
C VAL A 67 2.06 8.30 11.08
N TYR A 68 2.63 8.99 12.07
CA TYR A 68 4.07 9.01 12.32
C TYR A 68 4.38 8.86 13.82
N GLY A 69 5.59 8.42 14.14
CA GLY A 69 6.08 8.22 15.51
C GLY A 69 5.67 6.89 16.16
N GLY A 70 5.82 6.82 17.49
CA GLY A 70 5.67 5.57 18.23
C GLY A 70 6.84 4.61 17.97
N GLU A 71 6.64 3.34 18.32
CA GLU A 71 7.65 2.29 18.14
C GLU A 71 7.70 1.76 16.70
N HIS A 72 6.59 1.87 15.96
CA HIS A 72 6.40 1.19 14.68
C HIS A 72 6.55 2.09 13.44
N TRP A 73 6.47 3.42 13.58
CA TRP A 73 6.53 4.36 12.45
C TRP A 73 7.74 5.28 12.52
N GLY A 74 8.10 5.85 11.37
CA GLY A 74 9.21 6.79 11.28
C GLY A 74 8.89 8.15 11.88
N SER A 75 9.89 9.03 11.86
CA SER A 75 9.70 10.45 12.15
C SER A 75 8.72 11.10 11.15
N ALA A 76 8.20 12.28 11.49
CA ALA A 76 7.32 13.04 10.60
C ALA A 76 7.95 13.21 9.21
N GLY A 77 7.21 12.82 8.17
CA GLY A 77 7.67 12.90 6.77
C GLY A 77 8.54 11.74 6.28
N ASN A 78 8.85 10.73 7.11
CA ASN A 78 9.57 9.54 6.68
C ASN A 78 8.72 8.68 5.72
N SER A 79 9.35 8.09 4.70
CA SER A 79 8.71 7.17 3.73
C SER A 79 8.19 5.86 4.37
N SER A 80 8.64 5.53 5.58
CA SER A 80 8.12 4.41 6.36
C SER A 80 6.77 4.70 7.02
N ASN A 81 6.28 5.93 6.99
CA ASN A 81 4.95 6.25 7.52
C ASN A 81 3.85 5.70 6.60
N VAL A 82 2.60 5.74 7.05
CA VAL A 82 1.46 5.27 6.26
C VAL A 82 1.11 6.32 5.21
N HIS A 83 0.85 5.91 3.98
CA HIS A 83 0.45 6.80 2.90
C HIS A 83 -1.06 6.75 2.67
N GLN A 84 -1.53 7.56 1.72
CA GLN A 84 -2.93 7.60 1.33
C GLN A 84 -3.49 6.23 0.94
N GLY A 85 -4.58 5.79 1.57
CA GLY A 85 -5.30 4.57 1.16
C GLY A 85 -6.03 4.70 -0.17
N ALA A 86 -6.37 5.93 -0.57
CA ALA A 86 -6.97 6.26 -1.86
C ALA A 86 -6.45 7.60 -2.39
N TYR A 87 -6.39 7.74 -3.71
CA TYR A 87 -5.83 8.89 -4.41
C TYR A 87 -6.61 9.18 -5.70
N VAL A 88 -6.96 10.45 -5.92
CA VAL A 88 -7.49 10.95 -7.19
C VAL A 88 -6.46 11.87 -7.80
N GLY A 89 -6.11 11.66 -9.06
CA GLY A 89 -5.19 12.56 -9.73
C GLY A 89 -4.96 12.23 -11.20
N TYR A 90 -3.83 12.70 -11.71
CA TYR A 90 -3.41 12.57 -13.10
C TYR A 90 -1.97 12.08 -13.16
N GLY A 91 -1.71 11.03 -13.92
CA GLY A 91 -0.40 10.40 -13.98
C GLY A 91 -0.41 9.08 -14.75
N ARG A 92 0.70 8.34 -14.72
CA ARG A 92 0.87 7.11 -15.50
C ARG A 92 1.21 5.89 -14.65
N ARG A 93 2.15 6.01 -13.72
CA ARG A 93 2.64 4.90 -12.89
C ARG A 93 2.12 5.07 -11.47
N ILE A 94 1.26 4.16 -11.04
CA ILE A 94 0.69 4.17 -9.71
C ILE A 94 1.31 3.01 -8.94
N THR A 95 2.06 3.34 -7.90
CA THR A 95 2.74 2.37 -7.04
C THR A 95 1.95 2.20 -5.77
N PHE A 96 1.55 0.96 -5.49
CA PHE A 96 0.89 0.55 -4.27
C PHE A 96 1.88 -0.15 -3.34
N ARG A 97 1.58 -0.14 -2.06
CA ARG A 97 2.35 -0.83 -1.04
C ARG A 97 1.41 -1.51 -0.04
N ILE A 98 1.74 -2.71 0.40
CA ILE A 98 1.14 -3.37 1.55
C ILE A 98 2.22 -3.65 2.58
N ARG A 99 1.93 -3.46 3.87
CA ARG A 99 2.87 -3.72 4.96
C ARG A 99 2.17 -4.25 6.20
N SER A 100 2.78 -5.26 6.78
CA SER A 100 2.54 -5.74 8.13
C SER A 100 3.44 -4.96 9.11
N VAL A 101 2.85 -4.35 10.11
CA VAL A 101 3.53 -3.91 11.33
C VAL A 101 3.78 -5.16 12.17
N HIS A 102 5.02 -5.31 12.66
CA HIS A 102 5.49 -6.54 13.29
C HIS A 102 5.46 -7.74 12.31
N SER A 103 6.27 -7.62 11.26
CA SER A 103 6.25 -8.53 10.09
C SER A 103 6.65 -9.98 10.37
N SER A 104 7.22 -10.29 11.54
CA SER A 104 7.47 -11.68 11.95
C SER A 104 6.18 -12.47 12.16
N ASP A 105 5.06 -11.76 12.38
CA ASP A 105 3.85 -12.38 12.92
C ASP A 105 2.73 -12.43 11.89
N LEU A 106 2.81 -11.65 10.80
CA LEU A 106 1.70 -11.40 9.89
C LEU A 106 1.99 -11.67 8.41
N ASP A 107 1.30 -12.67 7.84
CA ASP A 107 1.10 -12.79 6.39
C ASP A 107 -0.18 -12.06 5.99
N SER A 108 -0.12 -11.22 4.97
CA SER A 108 -1.25 -10.44 4.47
C SER A 108 -1.33 -10.41 2.95
N TYR A 109 -2.54 -10.24 2.43
CA TYR A 109 -2.81 -10.05 1.02
C TYR A 109 -3.76 -8.87 0.81
N GLY A 110 -3.51 -8.13 -0.27
CA GLY A 110 -4.32 -7.00 -0.67
C GLY A 110 -4.30 -6.78 -2.17
N MET A 111 -5.10 -5.82 -2.59
CA MET A 111 -5.27 -5.43 -3.99
C MET A 111 -5.11 -3.93 -4.14
N GLY A 112 -4.29 -3.52 -5.11
CA GLY A 112 -4.28 -2.17 -5.65
C GLY A 112 -5.22 -2.10 -6.85
N VAL A 113 -6.09 -1.10 -6.91
CA VAL A 113 -7.05 -0.90 -8.01
C VAL A 113 -6.92 0.50 -8.55
N VAL A 114 -6.97 0.64 -9.88
CA VAL A 114 -7.00 1.92 -10.60
C VAL A 114 -8.16 1.92 -11.59
N VAL A 115 -8.96 2.98 -11.56
CA VAL A 115 -9.97 3.28 -12.58
C VAL A 115 -9.55 4.54 -13.32
N ALA A 116 -9.24 4.41 -14.61
CA ALA A 116 -8.66 5.48 -15.44
C ALA A 116 -9.60 5.94 -16.57
N GLN A 117 -9.55 7.23 -16.86
CA GLN A 117 -10.26 7.87 -17.97
C GLN A 117 -9.34 8.03 -19.18
#